data_AF-A0A372LPX0-F1
#
_entry.id   AF-A0A372LPX0-F1
#
_cell.length_a   1.000
_cell.length_b   1.000
_cell.length_c   1.000
_cell.angle_alpha   90.00
_cell.angle_beta   90.00
_cell.angle_gamma   90.00
#
_symmetry.space_group_name_H-M   'P 1'
#
loop_
_entity.id
_entity.type
_entity.pdbx_description
1 polymer ?
#
loop_
_entity_poly.entity_id
_entity_poly.type
_entity_poly.pdbx_seq_one_letter_code
_entity_poly.pdbx_strand_id
1 'polypeptide(L)'
;MSGIKYKVLFEDSLDHMEVETVLISPINNEVGIAVLSTLSINPTEKQVYVYSLIWNRTLNSYTIDKELQSFLFRDLSFAKEFIEHLPEMSAFELMFAMNSISISTKY
;
A
#
# COMPACT_ATOMS: atom_id res chain seq x y z
N MET A 1 19.30 -8.45 7.52
CA MET A 1 18.11 -7.90 8.21
C MET A 1 17.20 -9.07 8.58
N SER A 2 16.86 -9.20 9.85
CA SER A 2 15.99 -10.26 10.38
C SER A 2 14.56 -10.00 9.94
N GLY A 3 14.04 -10.75 8.97
CA GLY A 3 12.65 -10.65 8.52
C GLY A 3 11.72 -11.21 9.58
N ILE A 4 11.16 -10.35 10.43
CA ILE A 4 10.03 -10.73 11.27
C ILE A 4 8.86 -11.05 10.31
N LYS A 5 8.49 -12.32 10.21
CA LYS A 5 7.32 -12.75 9.45
C LYS A 5 6.06 -12.40 10.26
N TYR A 6 5.53 -11.21 10.04
CA TYR A 6 4.22 -10.85 10.56
C TYR A 6 3.13 -11.58 9.77
N LYS A 7 2.12 -12.09 10.48
CA LYS A 7 0.94 -12.67 9.85
C LYS A 7 -0.05 -11.55 9.56
N VAL A 8 -0.34 -11.31 8.28
CA VAL A 8 -1.39 -10.39 7.82
C VAL A 8 -2.53 -11.23 7.26
N LEU A 9 -3.76 -10.91 7.66
CA LEU A 9 -4.98 -11.49 7.11
C LEU A 9 -5.61 -10.49 6.15
N PHE A 10 -5.68 -10.88 4.88
CA PHE A 10 -6.39 -10.15 3.84
C PHE A 10 -7.79 -10.74 3.68
N GLU A 11 -8.76 -9.90 3.33
CA GLU A 11 -10.10 -10.36 2.97
C GLU A 11 -10.09 -11.00 1.58
N ASP A 12 -10.97 -11.98 1.32
CA ASP A 12 -11.10 -12.67 0.03
C ASP A 12 -11.31 -11.69 -1.15
N SER A 13 -11.89 -10.52 -0.88
CA SER A 13 -12.07 -9.45 -1.87
C SER A 13 -10.75 -8.93 -2.45
N LEU A 14 -9.62 -9.15 -1.79
CA LEU A 14 -8.29 -8.69 -2.17
C LEU A 14 -7.41 -9.80 -2.78
N ASP A 15 -7.93 -11.02 -2.96
CA ASP A 15 -7.16 -12.16 -3.49
C ASP A 15 -6.58 -11.96 -4.89
N HIS A 16 -7.14 -11.02 -5.66
CA HIS A 16 -6.67 -10.65 -6.99
C HIS A 16 -5.54 -9.61 -6.98
N MET A 17 -5.17 -9.10 -5.80
CA MET A 17 -4.13 -8.09 -5.64
C MET A 17 -2.77 -8.73 -5.29
N GLU A 18 -1.71 -8.13 -5.79
CA GLU A 18 -0.34 -8.45 -5.42
C GLU A 18 0.06 -7.67 -4.16
N VAL A 19 0.56 -8.38 -3.13
CA VAL A 19 1.13 -7.74 -1.94
C VAL A 19 2.55 -7.31 -2.24
N GLU A 20 2.77 -6.01 -2.38
CA GLU A 20 4.05 -5.42 -2.73
C GLU A 20 4.97 -5.31 -1.50
N THR A 21 4.43 -4.76 -0.41
CA THR A 21 5.16 -4.63 0.86
C THR A 21 4.22 -4.48 2.04
N VAL A 22 4.74 -4.81 3.23
CA VAL A 22 4.09 -4.59 4.52
C VAL A 22 5.09 -3.90 5.43
N LEU A 23 4.70 -2.75 5.96
CA LEU A 23 5.52 -1.97 6.87
C LEU A 23 4.82 -1.90 8.22
N ILE A 24 5.50 -2.34 9.28
CA ILE A 24 5.01 -2.20 10.64
C ILE A 24 5.67 -0.99 11.28
N SER A 25 4.90 -0.17 12.00
CA SER A 25 5.45 1.01 12.64
C SER A 25 6.50 0.61 13.68
N PRO A 26 7.71 1.21 13.64
CA PRO A 26 8.75 0.92 14.62
C PRO A 26 8.45 1.55 15.99
N ILE A 27 7.53 2.52 16.05
CA ILE A 27 7.16 3.24 17.28
C ILE A 27 5.97 2.54 17.96
N ASN A 28 5.03 2.03 17.17
CA ASN A 28 3.86 1.32 17.68
C ASN A 28 3.64 0.05 16.84
N ASN A 29 4.05 -1.09 17.37
CA ASN A 29 3.89 -2.37 16.67
C ASN A 29 2.42 -2.81 16.54
N GLU A 30 1.44 -2.10 17.08
CA GLU A 30 0.03 -2.40 16.85
C GLU A 30 -0.52 -1.80 15.54
N VAL A 31 0.27 -0.96 14.85
CA VAL A 31 -0.13 -0.34 13.59
C VAL A 31 0.90 -0.57 12.49
N GLY A 32 0.43 -0.61 11.26
CA GLY A 32 1.27 -0.73 10.07
C GLY A 32 0.53 -0.30 8.82
N ILE A 33 1.15 -0.52 7.68
CA ILE A 33 0.53 -0.38 6.37
C ILE A 33 0.83 -1.60 5.50
N ALA A 34 -0.11 -1.93 4.62
CA ALA A 34 0.11 -2.85 3.52
C ALA A 34 -0.01 -2.07 2.21
N VAL A 35 0.95 -2.29 1.31
CA VAL A 35 0.91 -1.78 -0.06
C VAL A 35 0.54 -2.94 -0.97
N LEU A 36 -0.59 -2.83 -1.63
CA LEU A 36 -1.12 -3.81 -2.56
C LEU A 36 -1.18 -3.19 -3.95
N SER A 37 -1.16 -4.01 -4.99
CA SER A 37 -1.33 -3.54 -6.35
C SER A 37 -2.16 -4.48 -7.19
N THR A 38 -2.72 -3.96 -8.27
CA THR A 38 -3.34 -4.76 -9.33
C THR A 38 -3.08 -4.09 -10.67
N LEU A 39 -3.12 -4.88 -11.73
CA LEU A 39 -3.29 -4.30 -13.07
C LEU A 39 -4.68 -3.68 -13.16
N SER A 40 -4.75 -2.51 -13.79
CA SER A 40 -6.02 -1.86 -14.14
C SER A 40 -6.71 -2.62 -15.28
N ILE A 41 -7.90 -2.16 -15.68
CA ILE A 41 -8.58 -2.61 -16.92
C ILE A 41 -7.65 -2.43 -18.13
N ASN A 42 -6.84 -1.37 -18.12
CA ASN A 42 -5.75 -1.19 -19.08
C ASN A 42 -4.49 -1.92 -18.58
N PRO A 43 -3.96 -2.94 -19.28
CA PRO A 43 -2.81 -3.73 -18.82
C PRO A 43 -1.50 -2.93 -18.74
N THR A 44 -1.45 -1.71 -19.30
CA THR A 44 -0.30 -0.81 -19.15
C THR A 44 -0.37 0.06 -17.91
N GLU A 45 -1.49 0.01 -17.17
CA GLU A 45 -1.70 0.81 -15.97
C GLU A 45 -1.68 -0.09 -14.72
N LYS A 46 -1.03 0.40 -13.66
CA LYS A 46 -0.97 -0.25 -12.36
C LYS A 46 -1.66 0.61 -11.33
N GLN A 47 -2.61 0.01 -10.63
CA GLN A 47 -3.25 0.65 -9.48
C GLN A 47 -2.59 0.14 -8.21
N VAL A 48 -2.17 1.06 -7.35
CA VAL A 48 -1.50 0.78 -6.08
C VAL A 48 -2.38 1.29 -4.95
N TYR A 49 -2.61 0.45 -3.96
CA TYR A 49 -3.44 0.73 -2.80
C TYR A 49 -2.59 0.70 -1.54
N VAL A 50 -2.81 1.65 -0.64
CA VAL A 50 -2.19 1.71 0.67
C VAL A 50 -3.28 1.50 1.70
N TYR A 51 -3.21 0.39 2.43
CA TYR A 51 -4.13 0.06 3.51
C TYR A 51 -3.47 0.27 4.86
N SER A 52 -4.24 0.78 5.82
CA SER A 52 -3.88 0.76 7.23
C SER A 52 -4.05 -0.65 7.78
N LEU A 53 -3.07 -1.11 8.56
CA LEU A 53 -3.13 -2.35 9.31
C LEU A 53 -3.22 -2.08 10.80
N ILE A 54 -4.03 -2.89 11.49
CA ILE A 54 -4.13 -2.89 12.95
C ILE A 54 -3.89 -4.29 13.49
N TRP A 55 -3.20 -4.38 14.63
CA TRP A 55 -2.96 -5.65 15.31
C TRP A 55 -4.22 -6.15 16.01
N ASN A 56 -4.69 -7.32 15.59
CA ASN A 56 -5.80 -8.01 16.23
C ASN A 56 -5.27 -9.02 17.24
N ARG A 57 -5.38 -8.69 18.54
CA ARG A 57 -4.91 -9.54 19.64
C ARG A 57 -5.61 -10.90 19.72
N THR A 58 -6.87 -10.98 19.29
CA THR A 58 -7.65 -12.24 19.32
C THR A 58 -7.17 -13.21 18.26
N LEU A 59 -6.84 -12.70 17.06
CA LEU A 59 -6.38 -13.51 15.94
C LEU A 59 -4.85 -13.68 15.91
N ASN A 60 -4.14 -12.93 16.75
CA ASN A 60 -2.67 -12.85 16.78
C ASN A 60 -2.10 -12.55 15.38
N SER A 61 -2.70 -11.58 14.70
CA SER A 61 -2.37 -11.19 13.33
C SER A 61 -2.74 -9.72 13.07
N TYR A 62 -2.14 -9.12 12.05
CA TYR A 62 -2.63 -7.86 11.50
C TYR A 62 -3.85 -8.11 10.62
N THR A 63 -4.81 -7.20 10.71
CA THR A 63 -5.97 -7.12 9.81
C THR A 63 -5.98 -5.76 9.14
N ILE A 64 -6.55 -5.67 7.94
CA ILE A 64 -6.83 -4.39 7.31
C ILE A 64 -7.87 -3.64 8.17
N ASP A 65 -7.59 -2.37 8.44
CA ASP A 65 -8.51 -1.45 9.10
C ASP A 65 -9.29 -0.63 8.05
N LYS A 66 -8.56 0.04 7.14
CA LYS A 66 -9.15 0.85 6.06
C LYS A 66 -8.16 1.14 4.95
N GLU A 67 -8.67 1.48 3.77
CA GLU A 67 -7.86 2.12 2.72
C GLU A 67 -7.48 3.54 3.14
N LEU A 68 -6.19 3.87 2.98
CA LEU A 68 -5.68 5.23 3.20
C LEU A 68 -5.66 6.02 1.90
N GLN A 69 -5.21 5.38 0.82
CA GLN A 69 -5.07 6.01 -0.48
C GLN A 69 -4.92 4.97 -1.59
N SER A 70 -5.36 5.33 -2.79
CA SER A 70 -4.98 4.62 -4.03
C SER A 70 -4.35 5.56 -5.05
N PHE A 71 -3.47 5.00 -5.88
CA PHE A 71 -2.71 5.69 -6.91
C PHE A 71 -2.85 4.92 -8.22
N LEU A 72 -3.06 5.65 -9.33
CA LEU A 72 -3.08 5.08 -10.66
C LEU A 72 -1.84 5.54 -11.43
N PHE A 73 -1.03 4.58 -11.85
CA PHE A 73 0.17 4.82 -12.62
C PHE A 73 0.00 4.32 -14.05
N ARG A 74 0.34 5.16 -15.04
CA ARG A 74 0.36 4.80 -16.46
C ARG A 74 1.67 4.19 -16.95
N ASP A 75 2.68 4.22 -16.09
CA ASP A 75 3.99 3.62 -16.33
C ASP A 75 4.27 2.64 -15.20
N LEU A 76 4.37 1.36 -15.56
CA LEU A 76 4.64 0.27 -14.61
C LEU A 76 6.00 0.42 -13.93
N SER A 77 6.98 0.99 -14.63
CA SER A 77 8.33 1.23 -14.10
C SER A 77 8.29 2.28 -13.00
N PHE A 78 7.57 3.37 -13.25
CA PHE A 78 7.36 4.44 -12.27
C PHE A 78 6.53 3.95 -11.08
N ALA A 79 5.51 3.12 -11.30
CA ALA A 79 4.74 2.51 -10.22
C ALA A 79 5.64 1.67 -9.30
N LYS A 80 6.53 0.86 -9.89
CA LYS A 80 7.49 0.05 -9.15
C LYS A 80 8.47 0.92 -8.36
N GLU A 81 9.04 1.95 -8.99
CA GLU A 81 9.93 2.90 -8.33
C GLU A 81 9.24 3.61 -7.15
N PHE A 82 7.98 4.01 -7.32
CA PHE A 82 7.18 4.60 -6.24
C PHE A 82 7.03 3.64 -5.05
N ILE A 83 6.68 2.37 -5.31
CA ILE A 83 6.52 1.34 -4.27
C ILE A 83 7.84 1.10 -3.51
N GLU A 84 8.96 1.01 -4.24
CA GLU A 84 10.29 0.77 -3.66
C GLU A 84 10.73 1.92 -2.74
N HIS A 85 10.40 3.16 -3.10
CA HIS A 85 10.75 4.34 -2.30
C HIS A 85 9.74 4.68 -1.20
N LEU A 86 8.51 4.16 -1.25
CA LEU A 86 7.45 4.50 -0.29
C LEU A 86 7.85 4.33 1.19
N PRO A 87 8.61 3.29 1.62
CA PRO A 87 9.07 3.17 3.00
C PRO A 87 10.03 4.28 3.44
N GLU A 88 10.70 4.93 2.49
CA GLU A 88 11.70 5.99 2.71
C GLU A 88 11.10 7.39 2.54
N MET A 89 9.92 7.49 1.92
CA MET A 89 9.23 8.77 1.73
C MET A 89 8.84 9.40 3.07
N SER A 90 9.19 10.68 3.21
CA SER A 90 8.63 11.50 4.27
C SER A 90 7.12 11.67 4.09
N ALA A 91 6.41 11.94 5.18
CA ALA A 91 4.98 12.26 5.12
C ALA A 91 4.67 13.42 4.17
N PHE A 92 5.59 14.39 4.04
CA PHE A 92 5.47 15.51 3.12
C PHE A 92 5.56 15.04 1.66
N GLU A 93 6.58 14.27 1.29
CA GLU A 93 6.72 13.72 -0.08
C GLU A 93 5.51 12.88 -0.47
N LEU A 94 5.01 12.06 0.46
CA LEU A 94 3.80 11.28 0.23
C LEU A 94 2.59 12.20 -0.03
N MET A 95 2.42 13.28 0.74
CA MET A 95 1.36 14.28 0.48
C MET A 95 1.48 14.92 -0.91
N PHE A 96 2.70 15.19 -1.41
CA PHE A 96 2.88 15.69 -2.77
C PHE A 96 2.55 14.65 -3.82
N ALA A 97 2.93 13.39 -3.61
CA ALA A 97 2.57 12.29 -4.49
C ALA A 97 1.04 12.14 -4.59
N MET A 98 0.34 12.20 -3.46
CA MET A 98 -1.13 12.18 -3.40
C MET A 98 -1.78 13.30 -4.21
N ASN A 99 -1.27 14.53 -4.10
CA ASN A 99 -1.85 15.68 -4.80
C ASN A 99 -1.49 15.73 -6.29
N SER A 100 -0.29 15.31 -6.67
CA SER A 100 0.18 15.32 -8.07
C SER A 100 -0.47 14.22 -8.91
N ILE A 101 -0.71 13.05 -8.33
CA ILE A 101 -1.37 11.92 -9.01
C ILE A 101 -2.89 12.19 -9.15
N SER A 102 -3.45 13.10 -8.34
CA SER A 102 -4.85 13.53 -8.41
C SER A 102 -5.18 14.48 -9.57
N ILE A 103 -4.20 14.99 -10.34
CA ILE A 103 -4.42 15.96 -11.44
C ILE A 103 -4.69 15.26 -12.79
N SER A 104 -5.38 14.11 -12.78
CA SER A 104 -5.83 13.41 -14.00
C SER A 104 -7.34 13.10 -14.00
N THR A 105 -8.16 13.90 -13.32
CA THR A 105 -9.59 13.99 -13.61
C THR A 105 -9.85 15.28 -14.38
N LYS A 106 -9.69 15.21 -15.70
CA LYS A 106 -10.30 16.18 -16.61
C LYS A 106 -11.81 15.92 -16.63
N TYR A 107 -12.59 16.86 -16.12
CA TYR A 107 -13.83 17.29 -16.76
C TYR A 107 -13.82 18.81 -16.79
#